data_AF-A0A2S4PMG6-F1
#
_entry.id   AF-A0A2S4PMG6-F1
#
_cell.length_a   1.000
_cell.length_b   1.000
_cell.length_c   1.000
_cell.angle_alpha   90.00
_cell.angle_beta   90.00
_cell.angle_gamma   90.00
#
_symmetry.space_group_name_H-M   'P 1'
#
loop_
_entity.id
_entity.type
_entity.pdbx_description
1 polymer ?
#
loop_
_entity_poly.entity_id
_entity_poly.type
_entity_poly.pdbx_seq_one_letter_code
_entity_poly.pdbx_strand_id
1 'polypeptide(L)'
;MRLVTLILILNFQFGHILATFPHSLGLPAQTNHSPKGYECGDVFFTYSEVNDVLILTLESLYEGYNYPQRYQGQLYSESKFKEYFIYPICKGTRILPQAKYIATTYRVVFTTDSKEPVDVIAKITTGDYTKCIRRDSSHIEPSHLEPVIPNGYVCGHEFFTDEILRQSLAIAQSKIGESTRYPCPYVGNLFPADGGYQMWPILRGKNLYKSGTVHIGPYYLILNKEWDLVEVVVKGFSNNFLRCIRSRQAPKAPASDPHSKLFVPPPKTGYICGKAFFDDKVLENSAEIAKTQVSKVNMSKFPKEYSGHPYNQQCLIWPLKQDGNLYKRGTIGPYRLVLNLDYKVLSVAILDGKVLKACDKKTIKSKKNHDTSEYLCAHQSFSHQNLVTAAEEACAKMNTGARYRYPAKYVGPEFDLKGPYFTYPVFQRGVYGQRHVGLDRVVINTNCEVVGALTTLNKVVDGDLKNGFQRRLVKCHRLDDGPLPDDFFGENAMP
;
A
#
# COMPACT_ATOMS: atom_id res chain seq x y z
N MET A 1 19.31 -5.31 -71.27
CA MET A 1 17.90 -5.24 -71.75
C MET A 1 17.26 -6.59 -71.51
N ARG A 2 16.02 -6.62 -70.98
CA ARG A 2 15.24 -7.80 -70.51
C ARG A 2 15.55 -8.21 -69.06
N LEU A 3 14.65 -7.83 -68.15
CA LEU A 3 14.04 -8.65 -67.07
C LEU A 3 13.37 -7.80 -65.95
N VAL A 4 12.99 -6.54 -66.19
CA VAL A 4 12.37 -5.69 -65.15
C VAL A 4 10.93 -5.26 -65.49
N THR A 5 10.44 -5.54 -66.70
CA THR A 5 9.14 -5.03 -67.17
C THR A 5 8.00 -6.04 -67.10
N LEU A 6 8.11 -7.12 -66.31
CA LEU A 6 7.04 -8.13 -66.19
C LEU A 6 6.43 -8.30 -64.79
N ILE A 7 6.87 -7.52 -63.79
CA ILE A 7 6.35 -7.61 -62.41
C ILE A 7 5.28 -6.53 -62.12
N LEU A 8 5.08 -5.56 -63.01
CA LEU A 8 4.13 -4.46 -62.80
C LEU A 8 2.70 -4.71 -63.34
N ILE A 9 2.42 -5.85 -63.96
CA ILE A 9 1.08 -6.16 -64.52
C ILE A 9 0.29 -7.16 -63.64
N LEU A 10 0.92 -7.79 -62.64
CA LEU A 10 0.29 -8.83 -61.80
C LEU A 10 -0.14 -8.35 -60.40
N ASN A 11 -0.31 -7.04 -60.19
CA ASN A 11 -0.77 -6.48 -58.90
C ASN A 11 -2.02 -5.58 -58.99
N PHE A 12 -2.77 -5.62 -60.10
CA PHE A 12 -3.95 -4.76 -60.29
C PHE A 12 -5.30 -5.50 -60.37
N GLN A 13 -5.38 -6.79 -59.99
CA GLN A 13 -6.63 -7.57 -60.07
C GLN A 13 -7.08 -8.30 -58.79
N PHE A 14 -6.61 -7.92 -57.61
CA PHE A 14 -7.21 -8.34 -56.32
C PHE A 14 -7.78 -7.16 -55.51
N GLY A 15 -8.33 -6.18 -56.23
CA GLY A 15 -8.84 -4.93 -55.67
C GLY A 15 -10.35 -4.78 -55.67
N HIS A 16 -11.16 -5.82 -55.90
CA HIS A 16 -12.62 -5.71 -55.81
C HIS A 16 -13.28 -7.04 -55.39
N ILE A 17 -12.96 -7.51 -54.18
CA ILE A 17 -14.00 -8.20 -53.39
C ILE A 17 -14.52 -7.13 -52.44
N LEU A 18 -15.66 -6.55 -52.82
CA LEU A 18 -16.49 -5.75 -51.94
C LEU A 18 -16.84 -6.62 -50.74
N ALA A 19 -16.06 -6.52 -49.66
CA ALA A 19 -16.58 -6.79 -48.33
C ALA A 19 -17.60 -5.69 -48.07
N THR A 20 -18.85 -5.96 -48.42
CA THR A 20 -19.99 -5.27 -47.82
C THR A 20 -19.79 -5.35 -46.31
N PHE A 21 -19.49 -4.19 -45.71
CA PHE A 21 -19.50 -4.03 -44.27
C PHE A 21 -20.78 -4.68 -43.74
N PRO A 22 -20.72 -5.54 -42.71
CA PRO A 22 -21.94 -5.94 -42.04
C PRO A 22 -22.59 -4.64 -41.58
N HIS A 23 -23.77 -4.36 -42.14
CA HIS A 23 -24.67 -3.33 -41.65
C HIS A 23 -24.63 -3.41 -40.13
N SER A 24 -24.33 -2.28 -39.47
CA SER A 24 -24.59 -2.12 -38.05
C SER A 24 -26.01 -2.64 -37.82
N LEU A 25 -26.10 -3.78 -37.13
CA LEU A 25 -27.36 -4.34 -36.67
C LEU A 25 -28.05 -3.23 -35.90
N GLY A 26 -28.99 -2.56 -36.57
CA GLY A 26 -29.98 -1.74 -35.91
C GLY A 26 -30.67 -2.67 -34.94
N LEU A 27 -30.32 -2.53 -33.67
CA LEU A 27 -30.90 -3.31 -32.59
C LEU A 27 -32.42 -3.16 -32.71
N PRO A 28 -33.15 -4.23 -33.06
CA PRO A 28 -34.60 -4.18 -33.07
C PRO A 28 -35.04 -3.75 -31.68
N ALA A 29 -36.05 -2.88 -31.60
CA ALA A 29 -36.62 -2.37 -30.36
C ALA A 29 -36.72 -3.50 -29.33
N GLN A 30 -35.75 -3.51 -28.41
CA GLN A 30 -35.50 -4.59 -27.47
C GLN A 30 -36.66 -4.61 -26.47
N THR A 31 -37.33 -5.75 -26.35
CA THR A 31 -38.09 -6.04 -25.15
C THR A 31 -37.10 -5.98 -23.97
N ASN A 32 -37.28 -4.96 -23.13
CA ASN A 32 -36.32 -4.37 -22.19
C ASN A 32 -35.90 -5.28 -21.01
N HIS A 33 -35.34 -6.46 -21.27
CA HIS A 33 -34.65 -7.23 -20.25
C HIS A 33 -33.16 -7.26 -20.57
N SER A 34 -32.44 -6.28 -20.02
CA SER A 34 -30.98 -6.33 -20.02
C SER A 34 -30.54 -7.68 -19.41
N PRO A 35 -29.69 -8.45 -20.11
CA PRO A 35 -29.25 -9.76 -19.63
C PRO A 35 -28.57 -9.60 -18.26
N LYS A 36 -28.83 -10.54 -17.33
CA LYS A 36 -28.18 -10.53 -16.02
C LYS A 36 -26.79 -11.15 -16.08
N GLY A 37 -25.82 -10.55 -15.42
CA GLY A 37 -24.44 -10.98 -15.56
C GLY A 37 -23.40 -10.01 -15.01
N TYR A 38 -22.20 -10.08 -15.58
CA TYR A 38 -21.04 -9.28 -15.23
C TYR A 38 -20.48 -8.62 -16.48
N GLU A 39 -20.45 -7.28 -16.49
CA GLU A 39 -19.80 -6.46 -17.51
C GLU A 39 -18.32 -6.28 -17.15
N CYS A 40 -17.46 -6.87 -17.95
CA CYS A 40 -16.00 -6.87 -17.79
C CYS A 40 -15.31 -6.05 -18.88
N GLY A 41 -15.86 -4.88 -19.22
CA GLY A 41 -15.38 -4.07 -20.34
C GLY A 41 -16.07 -4.46 -21.64
N ASP A 42 -15.32 -4.96 -22.61
CA ASP A 42 -15.83 -5.46 -23.89
C ASP A 42 -16.44 -6.87 -23.84
N VAL A 43 -16.35 -7.55 -22.69
CA VAL A 43 -16.90 -8.91 -22.48
C VAL A 43 -18.01 -8.88 -21.43
N PHE A 44 -19.10 -9.59 -21.71
CA PHE A 44 -20.20 -9.80 -20.76
C PHE A 44 -20.35 -11.29 -20.41
N PHE A 45 -20.29 -11.64 -19.12
CA PHE A 45 -20.53 -12.99 -18.63
C PHE A 45 -21.90 -13.11 -17.99
N THR A 46 -22.74 -14.00 -18.49
CA THR A 46 -24.06 -14.28 -17.93
C THR A 46 -23.95 -15.01 -16.59
N TYR A 47 -24.98 -14.93 -15.75
CA TYR A 47 -25.00 -15.72 -14.51
C TYR A 47 -24.93 -17.23 -14.72
N SER A 48 -25.51 -17.74 -15.81
CA SER A 48 -25.37 -19.16 -16.16
C SER A 48 -23.90 -19.53 -16.34
N GLU A 49 -23.16 -18.78 -17.16
CA GLU A 49 -21.74 -19.05 -17.41
C GLU A 49 -20.89 -18.98 -16.13
N VAL A 50 -21.19 -18.04 -15.23
CA VAL A 50 -20.47 -17.89 -13.95
C VAL A 50 -20.82 -19.03 -12.98
N ASN A 51 -22.09 -19.42 -12.91
CA ASN A 51 -22.54 -20.51 -12.04
C ASN A 51 -22.05 -21.88 -12.53
N ASP A 52 -21.98 -22.10 -13.84
CA ASP A 52 -21.41 -23.32 -14.41
C ASP A 52 -19.93 -23.48 -14.01
N VAL A 53 -19.19 -22.38 -14.00
CA VAL A 53 -17.81 -22.34 -13.49
C VAL A 53 -17.77 -22.64 -11.98
N LEU A 54 -18.68 -22.07 -11.20
CA LEU A 54 -18.73 -22.32 -9.75
C LEU A 54 -18.98 -23.79 -9.43
N ILE A 55 -19.96 -24.42 -10.08
CA ILE A 55 -20.32 -25.84 -9.88
C ILE A 55 -19.10 -26.73 -10.17
N LEU A 56 -18.48 -26.55 -11.34
CA LEU A 56 -17.24 -27.23 -11.72
C LEU A 56 -16.13 -27.09 -10.68
N THR A 57 -16.02 -25.89 -10.11
CA THR A 57 -14.94 -25.56 -9.20
C THR A 57 -15.13 -26.20 -7.83
N LEU A 58 -16.37 -26.25 -7.34
CA LEU A 58 -16.69 -26.91 -6.07
C LEU A 58 -16.46 -28.42 -6.15
N GLU A 59 -16.73 -29.04 -7.31
CA GLU A 59 -16.45 -30.46 -7.56
C GLU A 59 -14.95 -30.78 -7.62
N SER A 60 -14.10 -29.80 -7.98
CA SER A 60 -12.67 -30.01 -8.24
C SER A 60 -11.74 -29.51 -7.14
N LEU A 61 -12.27 -28.88 -6.08
CA LEU A 61 -11.49 -28.17 -5.06
C LEU A 61 -10.44 -29.05 -4.34
N TYR A 62 -10.71 -30.34 -4.18
CA TYR A 62 -9.87 -31.26 -3.40
C TYR A 62 -9.10 -32.27 -4.24
N GLU A 63 -9.21 -32.20 -5.57
CA GLU A 63 -8.65 -33.19 -6.50
C GLU A 63 -7.19 -32.92 -6.90
N GLY A 64 -6.56 -31.90 -6.31
CA GLY A 64 -5.15 -31.55 -6.58
C GLY A 64 -4.88 -30.98 -7.98
N TYR A 65 -5.92 -30.50 -8.67
CA TYR A 65 -5.79 -29.87 -9.99
C TYR A 65 -5.14 -28.47 -9.93
N ASN A 66 -4.83 -27.92 -11.10
CA ASN A 66 -4.24 -26.57 -11.23
C ASN A 66 -5.22 -25.46 -10.79
N TYR A 67 -6.52 -25.76 -10.83
CA TYR A 67 -7.60 -24.87 -10.43
C TYR A 67 -8.62 -25.61 -9.56
N PRO A 68 -9.27 -24.90 -8.63
CA PRO A 68 -9.13 -23.47 -8.35
C PRO A 68 -7.81 -23.08 -7.67
N GLN A 69 -7.46 -21.79 -7.75
CA GLN A 69 -6.27 -21.23 -7.09
C GLN A 69 -6.66 -20.33 -5.94
N ARG A 70 -5.88 -20.34 -4.87
CA ARG A 70 -6.04 -19.38 -3.76
C ARG A 70 -5.75 -17.96 -4.25
N TYR A 71 -6.65 -17.02 -3.98
CA TYR A 71 -6.47 -15.63 -4.35
C TYR A 71 -5.44 -14.96 -3.42
N GLN A 72 -4.46 -14.25 -4.01
CA GLN A 72 -3.39 -13.58 -3.28
C GLN A 72 -3.35 -12.05 -3.53
N GLY A 73 -4.33 -11.50 -4.24
CA GLY A 73 -4.37 -10.07 -4.57
C GLY A 73 -4.96 -9.19 -3.45
N GLN A 74 -4.86 -7.88 -3.62
CA GLN A 74 -5.27 -6.90 -2.61
C GLN A 74 -6.78 -6.61 -2.59
N LEU A 75 -7.51 -7.00 -3.64
CA LEU A 75 -8.92 -6.65 -3.87
C LEU A 75 -9.87 -7.11 -2.75
N TYR A 76 -9.50 -8.17 -2.01
CA TYR A 76 -10.27 -8.73 -0.89
C TYR A 76 -9.48 -8.76 0.42
N SER A 77 -8.41 -7.96 0.53
CA SER A 77 -7.47 -8.00 1.66
C SER A 77 -8.05 -7.53 3.00
N GLU A 78 -9.16 -6.80 2.98
CA GLU A 78 -9.83 -6.32 4.20
C GLU A 78 -10.51 -7.45 4.98
N SER A 79 -10.89 -8.55 4.31
CA SER A 79 -11.50 -9.71 4.93
C SER A 79 -10.44 -10.71 5.41
N LYS A 80 -9.72 -10.34 6.49
CA LYS A 80 -8.68 -11.20 7.11
C LYS A 80 -9.16 -12.59 7.53
N PHE A 81 -10.47 -12.81 7.57
CA PHE A 81 -11.11 -14.03 8.06
C PHE A 81 -11.65 -14.94 6.95
N LYS A 82 -11.61 -14.52 5.68
CA LYS A 82 -12.12 -15.33 4.57
C LYS A 82 -11.04 -15.66 3.56
N GLU A 83 -10.99 -16.93 3.19
CA GLU A 83 -10.14 -17.41 2.11
C GLU A 83 -10.93 -17.37 0.80
N TYR A 84 -10.37 -16.67 -0.20
CA TYR A 84 -10.97 -16.55 -1.52
C TYR A 84 -10.22 -17.42 -2.52
N PHE A 85 -10.97 -17.98 -3.46
CA PHE A 85 -10.47 -18.79 -4.55
C PHE A 85 -10.85 -18.16 -5.88
N ILE A 86 -10.03 -18.42 -6.90
CA ILE A 86 -10.25 -17.96 -8.27
C ILE A 86 -10.23 -19.11 -9.26
N TYR A 87 -11.13 -19.04 -10.25
CA TYR A 87 -11.20 -19.97 -11.36
C TYR A 87 -11.31 -19.22 -12.70
N PRO A 88 -10.56 -19.59 -13.75
CA PRO A 88 -10.60 -18.94 -15.05
C PRO A 88 -11.92 -19.14 -15.81
N ILE A 89 -12.39 -18.07 -16.43
CA ILE A 89 -13.60 -18.05 -17.27
C ILE A 89 -13.27 -17.48 -18.65
N CYS A 90 -13.89 -18.02 -19.69
CA CYS A 90 -13.76 -17.57 -21.07
C CYS A 90 -15.13 -17.60 -21.75
N LYS A 91 -15.40 -16.62 -22.63
CA LYS A 91 -16.69 -16.52 -23.30
C LYS A 91 -16.88 -17.71 -24.26
N GLY A 92 -18.01 -18.39 -24.15
CA GLY A 92 -18.35 -19.52 -25.03
C GLY A 92 -17.46 -20.76 -24.90
N THR A 93 -16.52 -20.79 -23.93
CA THR A 93 -15.59 -21.92 -23.76
C THR A 93 -15.55 -22.35 -22.30
N ARG A 94 -15.94 -23.61 -22.04
CA ARG A 94 -15.78 -24.24 -20.74
C ARG A 94 -14.32 -24.63 -20.53
N ILE A 95 -13.75 -24.25 -19.39
CA ILE A 95 -12.37 -24.55 -19.05
C ILE A 95 -12.35 -25.69 -18.04
N LEU A 96 -11.63 -26.77 -18.36
CA LEU A 96 -11.48 -27.93 -17.48
C LEU A 96 -10.42 -27.69 -16.38
N PRO A 97 -10.59 -28.25 -15.17
CA PRO A 97 -9.66 -28.05 -14.05
C PRO A 97 -8.21 -28.46 -14.34
N GLN A 98 -8.01 -29.45 -15.21
CA GLN A 98 -6.71 -30.00 -15.58
C GLN A 98 -5.94 -29.14 -16.60
N ALA A 99 -6.57 -28.11 -17.16
CA ALA A 99 -5.93 -27.27 -18.17
C ALA A 99 -4.66 -26.59 -17.62
N LYS A 100 -3.53 -26.77 -18.32
CA LYS A 100 -2.22 -26.22 -17.93
C LYS A 100 -2.03 -24.77 -18.37
N TYR A 101 -2.51 -24.42 -19.55
CA TYR A 101 -2.34 -23.10 -20.16
C TYR A 101 -3.70 -22.56 -20.56
N ILE A 102 -4.08 -21.43 -19.96
CA ILE A 102 -5.36 -20.80 -20.22
C ILE A 102 -5.12 -19.33 -20.55
N ALA A 103 -5.40 -18.99 -21.79
CA ALA A 103 -5.27 -17.64 -22.33
C ALA A 103 -6.51 -16.79 -22.02
N THR A 104 -6.87 -16.65 -20.73
CA THR A 104 -7.91 -15.71 -20.30
C THR A 104 -7.41 -14.80 -19.19
N THR A 105 -7.85 -13.55 -19.20
CA THR A 105 -7.59 -12.54 -18.18
C THR A 105 -8.73 -12.42 -17.17
N TYR A 106 -9.81 -13.19 -17.34
CA TYR A 106 -10.99 -13.15 -16.47
C TYR A 106 -11.00 -14.32 -15.48
N ARG A 107 -11.48 -14.08 -14.26
CA ARG A 107 -11.58 -15.08 -13.20
C ARG A 107 -12.91 -14.92 -12.45
N VAL A 108 -13.55 -16.03 -12.10
CA VAL A 108 -14.64 -16.08 -11.12
C VAL A 108 -14.04 -16.19 -9.73
N VAL A 109 -14.54 -15.40 -8.79
CA VAL A 109 -14.14 -15.39 -7.38
C VAL A 109 -15.22 -16.05 -6.55
N PHE A 110 -14.84 -16.92 -5.62
CA PHE A 110 -15.78 -17.57 -4.70
C PHE A 110 -15.08 -17.92 -3.38
N THR A 111 -15.88 -18.34 -2.40
CA THR A 111 -15.41 -18.87 -1.11
C THR A 111 -15.95 -20.27 -0.89
N THR A 112 -15.32 -21.05 -0.03
CA THR A 112 -15.73 -22.45 0.24
C THR A 112 -17.04 -22.56 1.00
N ASP A 113 -17.43 -21.51 1.73
CA ASP A 113 -18.66 -21.41 2.51
C ASP A 113 -19.85 -20.88 1.69
N SER A 114 -19.64 -20.37 0.48
CA SER A 114 -20.68 -19.75 -0.34
C SER A 114 -21.15 -20.66 -1.47
N LYS A 115 -22.48 -20.73 -1.66
CA LYS A 115 -23.10 -21.37 -2.84
C LYS A 115 -23.21 -20.43 -4.04
N GLU A 116 -22.80 -19.17 -3.87
CA GLU A 116 -22.88 -18.14 -4.89
C GLU A 116 -21.48 -17.58 -5.20
N PRO A 117 -21.25 -17.16 -6.46
CA PRO A 117 -20.01 -16.48 -6.82
C PRO A 117 -19.95 -15.15 -6.08
N VAL A 118 -18.77 -14.83 -5.54
CA VAL A 118 -18.52 -13.53 -4.91
C VAL A 118 -18.46 -12.44 -5.96
N ASP A 119 -17.75 -12.68 -7.06
CA ASP A 119 -17.54 -11.69 -8.13
C ASP A 119 -16.98 -12.33 -9.41
N VAL A 120 -16.91 -11.52 -10.47
CA VAL A 120 -16.04 -11.77 -11.63
C VAL A 120 -14.99 -10.66 -11.67
N ILE A 121 -13.73 -11.04 -11.81
CA ILE A 121 -12.60 -10.10 -11.85
C ILE A 121 -11.83 -10.21 -13.16
N ALA A 122 -11.31 -9.09 -13.63
CA ALA A 122 -10.47 -9.01 -14.82
C ALA A 122 -9.06 -8.55 -14.45
N LYS A 123 -8.06 -9.18 -15.07
CA LYS A 123 -6.66 -8.82 -14.91
C LYS A 123 -6.37 -7.48 -15.59
N ILE A 124 -5.70 -6.56 -14.90
CA ILE A 124 -5.32 -5.25 -15.43
C ILE A 124 -3.84 -5.22 -15.85
N THR A 125 -3.43 -4.19 -16.58
CA THR A 125 -2.07 -4.09 -17.15
C THR A 125 -0.92 -4.12 -16.14
N THR A 126 -1.18 -3.86 -14.85
CA THR A 126 -0.18 -4.01 -13.77
C THR A 126 0.02 -5.46 -13.32
N GLY A 127 -0.84 -6.38 -13.75
CA GLY A 127 -0.89 -7.76 -13.29
C GLY A 127 -1.90 -8.01 -12.16
N ASP A 128 -2.44 -6.95 -11.55
CA ASP A 128 -3.50 -7.01 -10.54
C ASP A 128 -4.87 -7.32 -11.16
N TYR A 129 -5.92 -7.26 -10.34
CA TYR A 129 -7.30 -7.49 -10.75
C TYR A 129 -8.22 -6.31 -10.39
N THR A 130 -9.27 -6.13 -11.19
CA THR A 130 -10.42 -5.27 -10.90
C THR A 130 -11.71 -6.05 -10.99
N LYS A 131 -12.73 -5.62 -10.25
CA LYS A 131 -14.08 -6.19 -10.31
C LYS A 131 -14.76 -5.81 -11.62
N CYS A 132 -15.52 -6.74 -12.17
CA CYS A 132 -16.47 -6.47 -13.23
C CYS A 132 -17.75 -5.87 -12.63
N ILE A 133 -18.52 -5.13 -13.41
CA ILE A 133 -19.78 -4.56 -12.94
C ILE A 133 -20.85 -5.64 -13.00
N ARG A 134 -21.36 -6.05 -11.84
CA ARG A 134 -22.53 -6.91 -11.74
C ARG A 134 -23.76 -6.17 -12.26
N ARG A 135 -24.38 -6.69 -13.32
CA ARG A 135 -25.62 -6.22 -13.93
C ARG A 135 -26.75 -7.12 -13.45
N ASP A 136 -27.38 -6.75 -12.34
CA ASP A 136 -28.64 -7.34 -11.91
C ASP A 136 -29.82 -6.62 -12.59
N SER A 137 -30.85 -7.37 -13.00
CA SER A 137 -32.05 -6.79 -13.66
C SER A 137 -32.94 -5.98 -12.72
N SER A 138 -32.72 -6.12 -11.41
CA SER A 138 -33.24 -5.23 -10.39
C SER A 138 -32.08 -4.33 -10.02
N HIS A 139 -32.28 -3.01 -10.05
CA HIS A 139 -31.45 -2.09 -9.30
C HIS A 139 -31.06 -2.78 -7.99
N ILE A 140 -29.75 -2.94 -7.72
CA ILE A 140 -29.30 -3.16 -6.36
C ILE A 140 -29.73 -1.87 -5.67
N GLU A 141 -30.97 -1.85 -5.18
CA GLU A 141 -31.42 -0.84 -4.25
C GLU A 141 -30.36 -0.87 -3.16
N PRO A 142 -29.62 0.24 -2.95
CA PRO A 142 -28.72 0.34 -1.82
C PRO A 142 -29.51 -0.12 -0.62
N SER A 143 -29.08 -1.20 0.03
CA SER A 143 -29.73 -1.75 1.23
C SER A 143 -30.17 -0.58 2.11
N HIS A 144 -31.49 -0.44 2.35
CA HIS A 144 -32.29 0.72 2.81
C HIS A 144 -31.79 1.53 4.04
N LEU A 145 -30.49 1.74 4.21
CA LEU A 145 -29.85 2.53 5.26
C LEU A 145 -29.27 3.78 4.62
N GLU A 146 -30.15 4.79 4.47
CA GLU A 146 -29.89 6.14 3.98
C GLU A 146 -29.30 6.24 2.55
N PRO A 147 -29.63 7.29 1.77
CA PRO A 147 -28.97 7.54 0.49
C PRO A 147 -27.48 7.85 0.74
N VAL A 148 -26.66 6.80 0.72
CA VAL A 148 -25.23 6.89 0.91
C VAL A 148 -24.63 7.58 -0.32
N ILE A 149 -24.39 8.88 -0.22
CA ILE A 149 -23.77 9.67 -1.30
C ILE A 149 -22.36 9.10 -1.56
N PRO A 150 -22.09 8.55 -2.75
CA PRO A 150 -20.76 8.03 -3.06
C PRO A 150 -19.76 9.17 -3.16
N ASN A 151 -18.56 8.97 -2.59
CA ASN A 151 -17.50 9.98 -2.51
C ASN A 151 -16.24 9.65 -3.34
N GLY A 152 -16.33 8.65 -4.21
CA GLY A 152 -15.21 8.25 -5.06
C GLY A 152 -15.49 7.04 -5.94
N TYR A 153 -14.42 6.51 -6.54
CA TYR A 153 -14.43 5.34 -7.40
C TYR A 153 -13.43 4.28 -6.92
N VAL A 154 -13.84 3.02 -6.96
CA VAL A 154 -12.97 1.85 -6.74
C VAL A 154 -12.52 1.32 -8.09
N CYS A 155 -11.20 1.33 -8.31
CA CYS A 155 -10.56 0.83 -9.52
C CYS A 155 -9.54 -0.25 -9.13
N GLY A 156 -9.94 -1.51 -9.12
CA GLY A 156 -9.12 -2.56 -8.51
C GLY A 156 -8.98 -2.36 -7.00
N HIS A 157 -7.75 -2.33 -6.50
CA HIS A 157 -7.47 -2.09 -5.08
C HIS A 157 -7.32 -0.61 -4.72
N GLU A 158 -7.35 0.29 -5.70
CA GLU A 158 -7.20 1.73 -5.51
C GLU A 158 -8.57 2.39 -5.36
N PHE A 159 -8.64 3.37 -4.45
CA PHE A 159 -9.81 4.22 -4.25
C PHE A 159 -9.47 5.67 -4.60
N PHE A 160 -10.19 6.23 -5.57
CA PHE A 160 -10.05 7.62 -6.00
C PHE A 160 -11.18 8.46 -5.44
N THR A 161 -10.87 9.34 -4.49
CA THR A 161 -11.86 10.29 -3.94
C THR A 161 -12.27 11.31 -4.99
N ASP A 162 -13.45 11.90 -4.83
CA ASP A 162 -13.92 12.99 -5.70
C ASP A 162 -12.96 14.16 -5.76
N GLU A 163 -12.29 14.45 -4.65
CA GLU A 163 -11.30 15.51 -4.59
C GLU A 163 -10.10 15.22 -5.50
N ILE A 164 -9.58 13.98 -5.49
CA ILE A 164 -8.50 13.56 -6.37
C ILE A 164 -8.95 13.64 -7.84
N LEU A 165 -10.18 13.23 -8.13
CA LEU A 165 -10.72 13.25 -9.49
C LEU A 165 -10.96 14.67 -10.00
N ARG A 166 -11.49 15.58 -9.18
CA ARG A 166 -11.63 17.01 -9.51
C ARG A 166 -10.27 17.66 -9.76
N GLN A 167 -9.27 17.38 -8.92
CA GLN A 167 -7.91 17.89 -9.13
C GLN A 167 -7.31 17.36 -10.44
N SER A 168 -7.47 16.06 -10.71
CA SER A 168 -7.01 15.46 -11.96
C SER A 168 -7.73 16.05 -13.18
N LEU A 169 -9.04 16.31 -13.08
CA LEU A 169 -9.85 16.93 -14.13
C LEU A 169 -9.40 18.37 -14.41
N ALA A 170 -9.19 19.17 -13.35
CA ALA A 170 -8.69 20.54 -13.49
C ALA A 170 -7.32 20.59 -14.17
N ILE A 171 -6.42 19.64 -13.86
CA ILE A 171 -5.13 19.51 -14.55
C ILE A 171 -5.37 19.16 -16.03
N ALA A 172 -6.24 18.19 -16.34
CA ALA A 172 -6.55 17.82 -17.72
C ALA A 172 -7.08 19.01 -18.53
N GLN A 173 -8.02 19.77 -17.96
CA GLN A 173 -8.60 20.97 -18.56
C GLN A 173 -7.57 22.08 -18.76
N SER A 174 -6.61 22.23 -17.84
CA SER A 174 -5.50 23.19 -18.00
C SER A 174 -4.56 22.87 -19.16
N LYS A 175 -4.64 21.65 -19.72
CA LYS A 175 -3.81 21.17 -20.83
C LYS A 175 -4.51 21.19 -22.19
N ILE A 176 -5.71 21.74 -22.26
CA ILE A 176 -6.43 21.91 -23.52
C ILE A 176 -5.64 22.84 -24.46
N GLY A 177 -5.41 22.39 -25.69
CA GLY A 177 -4.68 23.15 -26.71
C GLY A 177 -3.15 23.08 -26.61
N GLU A 178 -2.59 22.50 -25.54
CA GLU A 178 -1.15 22.20 -25.49
C GLU A 178 -0.83 21.00 -26.39
N SER A 179 0.33 21.03 -27.06
CA SER A 179 0.83 19.91 -27.86
C SER A 179 1.45 18.82 -26.98
N THR A 180 0.66 18.27 -26.06
CA THR A 180 1.05 17.20 -25.13
C THR A 180 0.48 15.85 -25.57
N ARG A 181 1.06 14.75 -25.10
CA ARG A 181 0.58 13.39 -25.41
C ARG A 181 -0.82 13.11 -24.87
N TYR A 182 -1.16 13.73 -23.76
CA TYR A 182 -2.49 13.69 -23.15
C TYR A 182 -3.01 15.11 -23.03
N PRO A 183 -4.33 15.31 -23.07
CA PRO A 183 -5.38 14.30 -23.33
C PRO A 183 -5.24 13.64 -24.71
N CYS A 184 -5.65 12.38 -24.84
CA CYS A 184 -5.63 11.67 -26.12
C CYS A 184 -6.99 11.01 -26.42
N PRO A 185 -7.33 10.73 -27.69
CA PRO A 185 -8.60 10.09 -28.03
C PRO A 185 -8.78 8.76 -27.28
N TYR A 186 -10.01 8.51 -26.84
CA TYR A 186 -10.38 7.21 -26.27
C TYR A 186 -10.35 6.12 -27.35
N VAL A 187 -9.72 4.98 -27.05
CA VAL A 187 -9.50 3.87 -28.00
C VAL A 187 -10.12 2.54 -27.54
N GLY A 188 -10.99 2.57 -26.54
CA GLY A 188 -11.66 1.37 -26.04
C GLY A 188 -13.07 1.18 -26.61
N ASN A 189 -13.73 0.11 -26.20
CA ASN A 189 -15.05 -0.28 -26.70
C ASN A 189 -16.22 0.07 -25.75
N LEU A 190 -15.96 0.71 -24.60
CA LEU A 190 -17.02 1.07 -23.65
C LEU A 190 -17.91 2.20 -24.13
N PHE A 191 -17.38 3.05 -25.03
CA PHE A 191 -18.04 4.23 -25.55
C PHE A 191 -17.98 4.21 -27.08
N PRO A 192 -18.98 4.79 -27.77
CA PRO A 192 -18.96 4.91 -29.22
C PRO A 192 -17.71 5.65 -29.72
N ALA A 193 -17.08 5.13 -30.78
CA ALA A 193 -15.84 5.68 -31.34
C ALA A 193 -16.01 7.10 -31.90
N ASP A 194 -17.21 7.45 -32.37
CA ASP A 194 -17.62 8.75 -32.90
C ASP A 194 -18.03 9.76 -31.80
N GLY A 195 -18.12 9.31 -30.55
CA GLY A 195 -18.46 10.15 -29.41
C GLY A 195 -17.40 11.21 -29.07
N GLY A 196 -16.21 11.15 -29.67
CA GLY A 196 -15.14 12.13 -29.50
C GLY A 196 -14.55 12.18 -28.09
N TYR A 197 -14.73 11.10 -27.32
CA TYR A 197 -14.24 11.02 -25.95
C TYR A 197 -12.71 11.11 -25.89
N GLN A 198 -12.22 11.78 -24.86
CA GLN A 198 -10.79 11.88 -24.54
C GLN A 198 -10.49 11.06 -23.29
N MET A 199 -9.25 10.59 -23.17
CA MET A 199 -8.75 9.95 -21.96
C MET A 199 -7.62 10.78 -21.34
N TRP A 200 -7.62 10.84 -20.01
CA TRP A 200 -6.59 11.51 -19.21
C TRP A 200 -6.11 10.59 -18.08
N PRO A 201 -4.80 10.35 -17.90
CA PRO A 201 -4.32 9.49 -16.83
C PRO A 201 -4.49 10.15 -15.46
N ILE A 202 -4.89 9.38 -14.45
CA ILE A 202 -5.06 9.92 -13.09
C ILE A 202 -3.71 9.97 -12.36
N LEU A 203 -2.93 8.89 -12.42
CA LEU A 203 -1.69 8.74 -11.64
C LEU A 203 -0.44 8.54 -12.50
N ARG A 204 0.67 9.06 -11.98
CA ARG A 204 2.05 8.72 -12.35
C ARG A 204 2.81 8.27 -11.10
N GLY A 205 2.99 6.96 -10.96
CA GLY A 205 3.45 6.38 -9.70
C GLY A 205 2.43 6.65 -8.59
N LYS A 206 2.82 7.42 -7.56
CA LYS A 206 1.95 7.77 -6.42
C LYS A 206 1.39 9.20 -6.47
N ASN A 207 1.70 9.95 -7.52
CA ASN A 207 1.30 11.35 -7.67
C ASN A 207 0.29 11.50 -8.79
N LEU A 208 -0.51 12.57 -8.74
CA LEU A 208 -1.36 12.98 -9.85
C LEU A 208 -0.52 13.20 -11.11
N TYR A 209 -1.02 12.71 -12.25
CA TYR A 209 -0.40 12.94 -13.54
C TYR A 209 -0.51 14.43 -13.92
N LYS A 210 0.64 15.06 -14.22
CA LYS A 210 0.72 16.45 -14.69
C LYS A 210 1.19 16.55 -16.13
N SER A 211 2.20 15.77 -16.50
CA SER A 211 2.76 15.67 -17.85
C SER A 211 3.78 14.52 -17.95
N GLY A 212 4.19 14.22 -19.18
CA GLY A 212 5.27 13.28 -19.51
C GLY A 212 4.81 11.91 -20.02
N THR A 213 5.76 11.09 -20.45
CA THR A 213 5.50 9.84 -21.19
C THR A 213 5.83 8.56 -20.41
N VAL A 214 6.53 8.67 -19.29
CA VAL A 214 7.15 7.53 -18.61
C VAL A 214 6.33 7.09 -17.38
N HIS A 215 5.98 5.80 -17.35
CA HIS A 215 5.25 5.10 -16.27
C HIS A 215 3.88 5.69 -15.92
N ILE A 216 3.01 5.75 -16.93
CA ILE A 216 1.60 6.12 -16.74
C ILE A 216 0.86 4.95 -16.10
N GLY A 217 0.10 5.22 -15.03
CA GLY A 217 -0.71 4.21 -14.37
C GLY A 217 -1.83 3.67 -15.26
N PRO A 218 -2.50 2.58 -14.86
CA PRO A 218 -3.58 1.99 -15.64
C PRO A 218 -4.92 2.74 -15.50
N TYR A 219 -4.99 3.82 -14.71
CA TYR A 219 -6.24 4.49 -14.35
C TYR A 219 -6.43 5.80 -15.12
N TYR A 220 -7.61 5.98 -15.71
CA TYR A 220 -7.92 7.10 -16.60
C TYR A 220 -9.28 7.72 -16.29
N LEU A 221 -9.35 9.04 -16.44
CA LEU A 221 -10.61 9.76 -16.63
C LEU A 221 -11.02 9.64 -18.10
N ILE A 222 -12.31 9.48 -18.34
CA ILE A 222 -12.93 9.62 -19.65
C ILE A 222 -13.68 10.95 -19.67
N LEU A 223 -13.38 11.77 -20.66
CA LEU A 223 -13.91 13.12 -20.81
C LEU A 223 -14.72 13.20 -22.11
N ASN A 224 -15.84 13.92 -22.10
CA ASN A 224 -16.60 14.23 -23.33
C ASN A 224 -15.92 15.35 -24.14
N LYS A 225 -16.57 15.80 -25.22
CA LYS A 225 -16.07 16.89 -26.08
C LYS A 225 -16.03 18.23 -25.34
N GLU A 226 -16.89 18.38 -24.33
CA GLU A 226 -17.01 19.55 -23.45
C GLU A 226 -16.00 19.52 -22.29
N TRP A 227 -15.16 18.48 -22.20
CA TRP A 227 -14.18 18.26 -21.13
C TRP A 227 -14.77 18.02 -19.73
N ASP A 228 -16.02 17.55 -19.67
CA ASP A 228 -16.65 17.06 -18.46
C ASP A 228 -16.28 15.60 -18.19
N LEU A 229 -16.19 15.23 -16.92
CA LEU A 229 -15.96 13.85 -16.50
C LEU A 229 -17.19 12.98 -16.82
N VAL A 230 -16.99 11.99 -17.69
CA VAL A 230 -18.01 11.00 -18.07
C VAL A 230 -17.91 9.76 -17.18
N GLU A 231 -16.69 9.23 -17.01
CA GLU A 231 -16.48 7.98 -16.29
C GLU A 231 -15.01 7.84 -15.84
N VAL A 232 -14.79 7.00 -14.82
CA VAL A 232 -13.45 6.56 -14.44
C VAL A 232 -13.24 5.12 -14.88
N VAL A 233 -12.15 4.85 -15.60
CA VAL A 233 -11.85 3.52 -16.13
C VAL A 233 -10.45 3.04 -15.78
N VAL A 234 -10.27 1.73 -15.79
CA VAL A 234 -8.96 1.07 -15.66
C VAL A 234 -8.63 0.26 -16.91
N LYS A 235 -7.38 0.35 -17.35
CA LYS A 235 -6.86 -0.32 -18.54
C LYS A 235 -6.52 -1.78 -18.25
N GLY A 236 -7.32 -2.67 -18.84
CA GLY A 236 -7.11 -4.10 -18.95
C GLY A 236 -6.14 -4.49 -20.07
N PHE A 237 -5.95 -5.80 -20.26
CA PHE A 237 -5.18 -6.34 -21.38
C PHE A 237 -5.93 -6.14 -22.71
N SER A 238 -5.20 -6.22 -23.83
CA SER A 238 -5.76 -6.15 -25.19
C SER A 238 -6.56 -4.86 -25.47
N ASN A 239 -6.18 -3.75 -24.85
CA ASN A 239 -6.91 -2.47 -24.90
C ASN A 239 -8.37 -2.55 -24.42
N ASN A 240 -8.72 -3.57 -23.63
CA ASN A 240 -9.98 -3.58 -22.90
C ASN A 240 -9.92 -2.54 -21.77
N PHE A 241 -10.98 -1.76 -21.60
CA PHE A 241 -11.12 -0.81 -20.48
C PHE A 241 -12.30 -1.25 -19.64
N LEU A 242 -12.13 -1.23 -18.32
CA LEU A 242 -13.17 -1.60 -17.37
C LEU A 242 -13.62 -0.36 -16.61
N ARG A 243 -14.93 -0.19 -16.46
CA ARG A 243 -15.51 0.86 -15.62
C ARG A 243 -15.14 0.64 -14.16
N CYS A 244 -14.78 1.71 -13.47
CA CYS A 244 -14.60 1.67 -12.03
C CYS A 244 -15.95 1.76 -11.32
N ILE A 245 -16.04 1.18 -10.13
CA ILE A 245 -17.30 1.13 -9.39
C ILE A 245 -17.38 2.38 -8.51
N ARG A 246 -18.43 3.18 -8.73
CA ARG A 246 -18.75 4.30 -7.85
C ARG A 246 -19.04 3.75 -6.45
N SER A 247 -18.31 4.20 -5.44
CA SER A 247 -18.40 3.64 -4.10
C SER A 247 -18.18 4.72 -3.04
N ARG A 248 -18.56 4.41 -1.80
CA ARG A 248 -18.17 5.18 -0.64
C ARG A 248 -17.06 4.45 0.09
N GLN A 249 -15.89 5.06 0.15
CA GLN A 249 -14.97 4.71 1.22
C GLN A 249 -15.45 5.49 2.45
N ALA A 250 -15.73 4.77 3.55
CA ALA A 250 -16.01 5.43 4.83
C ALA A 250 -14.91 6.48 5.02
N PRO A 251 -15.25 7.77 5.24
CA PRO A 251 -14.24 8.77 5.47
C PRO A 251 -13.37 8.23 6.58
N LYS A 252 -12.07 8.04 6.30
CA LYS A 252 -11.11 7.77 7.38
C LYS A 252 -11.31 8.95 8.30
N ALA A 253 -11.79 8.68 9.51
CA ALA A 253 -12.06 9.72 10.50
C ALA A 253 -10.83 10.64 10.48
N PRO A 254 -11.03 11.97 10.31
CA PRO A 254 -9.92 12.91 10.36
C PRO A 254 -9.02 12.53 11.54
N ALA A 255 -7.70 12.56 11.39
CA ALA A 255 -6.82 12.27 12.53
C ALA A 255 -7.11 13.19 13.75
N SER A 256 -7.81 14.30 13.50
CA SER A 256 -8.32 15.27 14.47
C SER A 256 -9.69 14.92 15.09
N ASP A 257 -10.42 13.92 14.58
CA ASP A 257 -11.69 13.48 15.17
C ASP A 257 -11.42 12.91 16.58
N PRO A 258 -11.99 13.49 17.64
CA PRO A 258 -11.82 13.01 19.02
C PRO A 258 -12.20 11.54 19.20
N HIS A 259 -13.07 10.99 18.34
CA HIS A 259 -13.51 9.60 18.38
C HIS A 259 -12.63 8.67 17.54
N SER A 260 -11.81 9.17 16.61
CA SER A 260 -10.73 8.38 16.00
C SER A 260 -9.69 7.94 17.04
N LYS A 261 -9.57 8.71 18.15
CA LYS A 261 -8.77 8.37 19.33
C LYS A 261 -9.38 7.27 20.21
N LEU A 262 -10.63 6.83 19.99
CA LEU A 262 -11.22 5.74 20.79
C LEU A 262 -10.63 4.37 20.44
N PHE A 263 -10.07 4.22 19.24
CA PHE A 263 -9.21 3.08 18.92
C PHE A 263 -7.79 3.36 19.39
N VAL A 264 -7.62 3.66 20.68
CA VAL A 264 -6.31 3.61 21.29
C VAL A 264 -5.86 2.15 21.19
N PRO A 265 -4.79 1.83 20.43
CA PRO A 265 -4.33 0.45 20.35
C PRO A 265 -4.07 -0.04 21.77
N PRO A 266 -4.52 -1.24 22.16
CA PRO A 266 -4.37 -1.72 23.52
C PRO A 266 -2.89 -1.68 23.92
N PRO A 267 -2.58 -1.43 25.21
CA PRO A 267 -1.20 -1.43 25.68
C PRO A 267 -0.49 -2.69 25.22
N LYS A 268 0.70 -2.54 24.65
CA LYS A 268 1.50 -3.65 24.14
C LYS A 268 2.62 -3.97 25.10
N THR A 269 2.68 -5.20 25.56
CA THR A 269 3.80 -5.72 26.35
C THR A 269 4.80 -6.40 25.43
N GLY A 270 6.08 -6.30 25.75
CA GLY A 270 7.13 -6.85 24.90
C GLY A 270 8.53 -6.53 25.41
N TYR A 271 9.51 -6.64 24.51
CA TYR A 271 10.93 -6.39 24.81
C TYR A 271 11.51 -5.33 23.88
N ILE A 272 12.27 -4.38 24.45
CA ILE A 272 13.00 -3.36 23.67
C ILE A 272 14.47 -3.76 23.55
N CYS A 273 14.90 -4.03 22.32
CA CYS A 273 16.29 -4.34 22.00
C CYS A 273 16.88 -3.26 21.08
N GLY A 274 17.56 -2.27 21.66
CA GLY A 274 18.14 -1.17 20.88
C GLY A 274 17.05 -0.32 20.22
N LYS A 275 16.83 -0.52 18.90
CA LYS A 275 15.80 0.20 18.12
C LYS A 275 14.52 -0.61 17.89
N ALA A 276 14.53 -1.90 18.19
CA ALA A 276 13.42 -2.80 17.89
C ALA A 276 12.57 -3.03 19.13
N PHE A 277 11.24 -3.05 18.94
CA PHE A 277 10.29 -3.53 19.94
C PHE A 277 9.69 -4.86 19.47
N PHE A 278 9.72 -5.86 20.33
CA PHE A 278 9.19 -7.19 20.06
C PHE A 278 7.98 -7.44 20.95
N ASP A 279 6.79 -7.42 20.34
CA ASP A 279 5.50 -7.66 21.00
C ASP A 279 5.39 -9.11 21.50
N ASP A 280 4.88 -9.29 22.72
CA ASP A 280 4.76 -10.61 23.35
C ASP A 280 3.99 -11.60 22.47
N LYS A 281 2.90 -11.17 21.80
CA LYS A 281 2.12 -12.04 20.92
C LYS A 281 2.90 -12.49 19.68
N VAL A 282 3.79 -11.63 19.16
CA VAL A 282 4.67 -11.98 18.04
C VAL A 282 5.73 -12.99 18.48
N LEU A 283 6.25 -12.84 19.70
CA LEU A 283 7.23 -13.75 20.28
C LEU A 283 6.63 -15.11 20.62
N GLU A 284 5.40 -15.16 21.16
CA GLU A 284 4.64 -16.39 21.40
C GLU A 284 4.40 -17.17 20.11
N ASN A 285 3.90 -16.49 19.06
CA ASN A 285 3.75 -17.11 17.75
C ASN A 285 5.07 -17.65 17.20
N SER A 286 6.17 -16.92 17.40
CA SER A 286 7.50 -17.36 16.99
C SER A 286 7.97 -18.58 17.80
N ALA A 287 7.64 -18.65 19.09
CA ALA A 287 7.96 -19.77 19.95
C ALA A 287 7.21 -21.05 19.53
N GLU A 288 5.93 -20.93 19.14
CA GLU A 288 5.16 -22.06 18.59
C GLU A 288 5.72 -22.56 17.24
N ILE A 289 6.17 -21.64 16.38
CA ILE A 289 6.87 -22.03 15.14
C ILE A 289 8.19 -22.75 15.46
N ALA A 290 8.93 -22.27 16.47
CA ALA A 290 10.16 -22.91 16.90
C ALA A 290 9.90 -24.36 17.38
N LYS A 291 8.88 -24.55 18.22
CA LYS A 291 8.47 -25.85 18.75
C LYS A 291 8.07 -26.83 17.65
N THR A 292 7.27 -26.38 16.67
CA THR A 292 6.80 -27.21 15.55
C THR A 292 7.87 -27.52 14.50
N GLN A 293 8.98 -26.77 14.46
CA GLN A 293 10.09 -27.06 13.55
C GLN A 293 11.03 -28.12 14.10
N VAL A 294 11.24 -28.17 15.41
CA VAL A 294 12.13 -29.19 16.02
C VAL A 294 11.55 -30.60 15.90
N SER A 295 10.23 -30.74 15.90
CA SER A 295 9.58 -32.04 15.67
C SER A 295 9.72 -32.56 14.23
N LYS A 296 10.14 -31.72 13.27
CA LYS A 296 10.35 -32.12 11.88
C LYS A 296 11.82 -32.55 11.71
N VAL A 297 12.04 -33.81 11.38
CA VAL A 297 13.34 -34.53 11.30
C VAL A 297 14.42 -33.85 10.42
N ASN A 298 14.06 -32.84 9.62
CA ASN A 298 15.02 -32.08 8.83
C ASN A 298 15.75 -31.04 9.68
N MET A 299 16.98 -31.42 10.09
CA MET A 299 17.95 -30.68 10.93
C MET A 299 18.08 -29.18 10.63
N SER A 300 17.16 -28.39 11.18
CA SER A 300 17.34 -26.96 11.38
C SER A 300 18.55 -26.74 12.32
N LYS A 301 19.45 -25.78 12.00
CA LYS A 301 20.56 -25.39 12.90
C LYS A 301 20.08 -24.65 14.18
N PHE A 302 18.78 -24.48 14.34
CA PHE A 302 18.13 -23.75 15.42
C PHE A 302 16.90 -24.50 15.96
N PRO A 303 16.57 -24.32 17.25
CA PRO A 303 17.26 -23.46 18.21
C PRO A 303 18.62 -24.04 18.62
N LYS A 304 19.48 -23.20 19.23
CA LYS A 304 20.76 -23.65 19.82
C LYS A 304 20.68 -23.58 21.33
N GLU A 305 21.24 -24.55 22.02
CA GLU A 305 21.41 -24.47 23.47
C GLU A 305 22.39 -23.37 23.86
N TYR A 306 22.12 -22.72 24.99
CA TYR A 306 22.90 -21.63 25.54
C TYR A 306 22.82 -21.66 27.07
N SER A 307 23.97 -21.61 27.74
CA SER A 307 24.06 -21.67 29.21
C SER A 307 24.97 -20.57 29.79
N GLY A 308 25.08 -19.42 29.11
CA GLY A 308 25.96 -18.32 29.52
C GLY A 308 25.22 -17.13 30.16
N HIS A 309 26.00 -16.13 30.58
CA HIS A 309 25.49 -14.80 30.96
C HIS A 309 24.79 -14.13 29.77
N PRO A 310 23.56 -13.61 29.89
CA PRO A 310 22.94 -13.09 31.12
C PRO A 310 21.95 -14.04 31.80
N TYR A 311 21.73 -15.24 31.27
CA TYR A 311 20.68 -16.13 31.76
C TYR A 311 21.17 -17.11 32.84
N ASN A 312 22.45 -17.51 32.78
CA ASN A 312 23.08 -18.43 33.75
C ASN A 312 22.29 -19.74 33.99
N GLN A 313 21.45 -20.14 33.03
CA GLN A 313 20.66 -21.36 33.02
C GLN A 313 20.58 -21.87 31.58
N GLN A 314 20.37 -23.18 31.42
CA GLN A 314 20.24 -23.77 30.08
C GLN A 314 18.96 -23.26 29.41
N CYS A 315 19.12 -22.64 28.25
CA CYS A 315 18.04 -22.07 27.45
C CYS A 315 18.30 -22.32 25.96
N LEU A 316 17.31 -22.03 25.14
CA LEU A 316 17.33 -22.17 23.70
C LEU A 316 17.34 -20.79 23.04
N ILE A 317 18.29 -20.54 22.13
CA ILE A 317 18.37 -19.28 21.38
C ILE A 317 18.04 -19.49 19.90
N TRP A 318 17.22 -18.61 19.35
CA TRP A 318 16.85 -18.60 17.93
C TRP A 318 17.02 -17.19 17.34
N PRO A 319 17.68 -17.01 16.19
CA PRO A 319 17.79 -15.69 15.59
C PRO A 319 16.44 -15.10 15.16
N LEU A 320 16.24 -13.83 15.51
CA LEU A 320 15.09 -13.03 15.10
C LEU A 320 15.48 -12.02 14.01
N LYS A 321 14.52 -11.77 13.13
CA LYS A 321 14.50 -10.55 12.31
C LYS A 321 13.98 -9.38 13.15
N GLN A 322 14.22 -8.16 12.69
CA GLN A 322 13.81 -6.94 13.41
C GLN A 322 12.29 -6.79 13.56
N ASP A 323 11.51 -7.42 12.69
CA ASP A 323 10.04 -7.48 12.75
C ASP A 323 9.51 -8.54 13.74
N GLY A 324 10.41 -9.25 14.45
CA GLY A 324 10.06 -10.31 15.39
C GLY A 324 9.85 -11.68 14.75
N ASN A 325 9.92 -11.80 13.43
CA ASN A 325 9.81 -13.10 12.77
C ASN A 325 11.09 -13.93 12.96
N LEU A 326 10.93 -15.25 13.08
CA LEU A 326 12.06 -16.17 13.09
C LEU A 326 12.89 -16.05 11.80
N TYR A 327 14.21 -16.07 11.96
CA TYR A 327 15.13 -16.21 10.85
C TYR A 327 14.97 -17.58 10.18
N LYS A 328 14.87 -17.59 8.84
CA LYS A 328 14.78 -18.80 8.01
C LYS A 328 16.02 -18.99 7.11
N ARG A 329 16.43 -17.94 6.39
CA ARG A 329 17.55 -17.92 5.43
C ARG A 329 18.16 -16.52 5.32
N GLY A 330 19.42 -16.42 4.86
CA GLY A 330 20.13 -15.16 4.61
C GLY A 330 21.21 -14.81 5.64
N THR A 331 21.41 -13.52 5.89
CA THR A 331 22.33 -13.05 6.93
C THR A 331 21.62 -13.06 8.29
N ILE A 332 22.25 -13.69 9.29
CA ILE A 332 21.72 -13.77 10.65
C ILE A 332 21.86 -12.38 11.29
N GLY A 333 20.73 -11.78 11.69
CA GLY A 333 20.71 -10.49 12.39
C GLY A 333 21.24 -10.58 13.82
N PRO A 334 21.28 -9.47 14.59
CA PRO A 334 21.81 -9.48 15.95
C PRO A 334 20.79 -9.98 17.00
N TYR A 335 19.49 -9.93 16.72
CA TYR A 335 18.46 -10.26 17.70
C TYR A 335 18.29 -11.78 17.90
N ARG A 336 18.03 -12.21 19.13
CA ARG A 336 17.84 -13.60 19.54
C ARG A 336 16.56 -13.72 20.37
N LEU A 337 15.64 -14.58 19.96
CA LEU A 337 14.58 -15.10 20.81
C LEU A 337 15.21 -16.07 21.79
N VAL A 338 14.94 -15.89 23.08
CA VAL A 338 15.43 -16.77 24.14
C VAL A 338 14.24 -17.52 24.72
N LEU A 339 14.29 -18.84 24.62
CA LEU A 339 13.25 -19.75 25.07
C LEU A 339 13.79 -20.63 26.20
N ASN A 340 12.93 -21.09 27.10
CA ASN A 340 13.29 -22.19 28.00
C ASN A 340 13.26 -23.54 27.24
N LEU A 341 13.56 -24.64 27.93
CA LEU A 341 13.53 -25.99 27.33
C LEU A 341 12.11 -26.43 26.91
N ASP A 342 11.07 -25.82 27.45
CA ASP A 342 9.66 -26.05 27.08
C ASP A 342 9.18 -25.15 25.94
N TYR A 343 10.08 -24.42 25.27
CA TYR A 343 9.77 -23.45 24.21
C TYR A 343 8.89 -22.28 24.66
N LYS A 344 8.85 -21.94 25.95
CA LYS A 344 8.23 -20.69 26.44
C LYS A 344 9.20 -19.53 26.30
N VAL A 345 8.68 -18.35 25.95
CA VAL A 345 9.47 -17.13 25.80
C VAL A 345 10.04 -16.70 27.16
N LEU A 346 11.36 -16.75 27.32
CA LEU A 346 12.05 -16.20 28.49
C LEU A 346 12.30 -14.71 28.32
N SER A 347 12.85 -14.31 27.16
CA SER A 347 13.11 -12.91 26.81
C SER A 347 13.56 -12.77 25.35
N VAL A 348 13.94 -11.55 24.97
CA VAL A 348 14.73 -11.29 23.76
C VAL A 348 16.11 -10.81 24.18
N ALA A 349 17.13 -11.14 23.38
CA ALA A 349 18.49 -10.63 23.54
C ALA A 349 19.03 -10.03 22.25
N ILE A 350 20.03 -9.16 22.38
CA ILE A 350 20.83 -8.64 21.27
C ILE A 350 22.25 -9.18 21.37
N LEU A 351 22.77 -9.71 20.27
CA LEU A 351 24.15 -10.13 20.15
C LEU A 351 25.00 -8.93 19.70
N ASP A 352 25.81 -8.41 20.62
CA ASP A 352 26.73 -7.30 20.41
C ASP A 352 28.17 -7.85 20.39
N GLY A 353 28.70 -8.03 19.17
CA GLY A 353 29.91 -8.81 18.95
C GLY A 353 29.72 -10.28 19.33
N LYS A 354 30.39 -10.72 20.41
CA LYS A 354 30.26 -12.08 20.97
C LYS A 354 29.46 -12.13 22.27
N VAL A 355 29.04 -10.98 22.78
CA VAL A 355 28.35 -10.86 24.07
C VAL A 355 26.85 -10.79 23.81
N LEU A 356 26.10 -11.67 24.48
CA LEU A 356 24.66 -11.65 24.47
C LEU A 356 24.18 -10.69 25.57
N LYS A 357 23.33 -9.73 25.24
CA LYS A 357 22.74 -8.78 26.20
C LYS A 357 21.23 -8.98 26.22
N ALA A 358 20.66 -9.22 27.40
CA ALA A 358 19.22 -9.32 27.57
C ALA A 358 18.58 -7.96 27.30
N CYS A 359 17.40 -7.98 26.68
CA CYS A 359 16.62 -6.78 26.41
C CYS A 359 15.63 -6.49 27.53
N ASP A 360 15.32 -5.21 27.71
CA ASP A 360 14.41 -4.79 28.77
C ASP A 360 12.96 -5.10 28.39
N LYS A 361 12.24 -5.73 29.32
CA LYS A 361 10.79 -5.91 29.19
C LYS A 361 10.09 -4.55 29.39
N LYS A 362 9.18 -4.19 28.50
CA LYS A 362 8.48 -2.90 28.53
C LYS A 362 7.04 -3.02 28.08
N THR A 363 6.19 -2.22 28.70
CA THR A 363 4.79 -2.03 28.31
C THR A 363 4.65 -0.65 27.66
N ILE A 364 4.35 -0.63 26.38
CA ILE A 364 4.01 0.59 25.65
C ILE A 364 2.56 0.92 25.97
N LYS A 365 2.34 2.05 26.65
CA LYS A 365 1.00 2.53 27.01
C LYS A 365 0.23 2.91 25.75
N SER A 366 -1.05 2.59 25.76
CA SER A 366 -1.99 2.96 24.71
C SER A 366 -2.17 4.49 24.65
N LYS A 367 -2.47 5.08 25.82
CA LYS A 367 -2.58 6.53 25.98
C LYS A 367 -1.19 7.14 26.04
N LYS A 368 -0.80 7.79 24.94
CA LYS A 368 0.43 8.55 24.81
C LYS A 368 0.26 9.93 25.44
N ASN A 369 1.16 10.31 26.33
CA ASN A 369 1.23 11.65 26.89
C ASN A 369 2.20 12.49 26.06
N HIS A 370 1.81 12.84 24.84
CA HIS A 370 2.60 13.75 24.01
C HIS A 370 2.68 15.12 24.66
N ASP A 371 3.83 15.77 24.56
CA ASP A 371 3.90 17.21 24.79
C ASP A 371 2.96 17.94 23.80
N THR A 372 2.05 18.72 24.36
CA THR A 372 1.02 19.48 23.61
C THR A 372 1.52 20.83 23.11
N SER A 373 2.71 21.24 23.52
CA SER A 373 3.27 22.54 23.16
C SER A 373 3.69 22.63 21.70
N GLU A 374 3.72 23.85 21.20
CA GLU A 374 4.34 24.19 19.94
C GLU A 374 5.84 24.50 20.13
N TYR A 375 6.62 24.29 19.08
CA TYR A 375 8.07 24.46 19.13
C TYR A 375 8.57 25.40 18.04
N LEU A 376 9.37 26.38 18.43
CA LEU A 376 10.15 27.22 17.51
C LEU A 376 11.55 26.65 17.36
N CYS A 377 11.86 26.19 16.16
CA CYS A 377 13.13 25.60 15.77
C CYS A 377 13.86 26.56 14.82
N ALA A 378 14.83 27.31 15.33
CA ALA A 378 15.47 28.42 14.61
C ALA A 378 14.45 29.44 14.07
N HIS A 379 14.09 29.33 12.80
CA HIS A 379 13.14 30.25 12.13
C HIS A 379 11.79 29.60 11.78
N GLN A 380 11.57 28.33 12.17
CA GLN A 380 10.37 27.58 11.83
C GLN A 380 9.60 27.18 13.08
N SER A 381 8.30 27.46 13.11
CA SER A 381 7.39 26.91 14.10
C SER A 381 6.83 25.56 13.64
N PHE A 382 6.71 24.64 14.58
CA PHE A 382 6.07 23.34 14.42
C PHE A 382 4.91 23.24 15.40
N SER A 383 3.71 23.03 14.86
CA SER A 383 2.54 22.73 15.67
C SER A 383 2.66 21.35 16.31
N HIS A 384 1.94 21.16 17.41
CA HIS A 384 1.78 19.85 18.06
C HIS A 384 1.41 18.75 17.05
N GLN A 385 0.50 19.03 16.13
CA GLN A 385 0.05 18.07 15.12
C GLN A 385 1.18 17.63 14.18
N ASN A 386 2.08 18.54 13.79
CA ASN A 386 3.23 18.20 12.96
C ASN A 386 4.17 17.24 13.69
N LEU A 387 4.43 17.51 14.97
CA LEU A 387 5.31 16.70 15.81
C LEU A 387 4.72 15.30 16.08
N VAL A 388 3.44 15.21 16.42
CA VAL A 388 2.74 13.93 16.61
C VAL A 388 2.74 13.12 15.32
N THR A 389 2.45 13.74 14.18
CA THR A 389 2.46 13.03 12.89
C THR A 389 3.85 12.43 12.59
N ALA A 390 4.91 13.21 12.82
CA ALA A 390 6.28 12.73 12.66
C ALA A 390 6.64 11.63 13.68
N ALA A 391 6.17 11.75 14.93
CA ALA A 391 6.37 10.77 16.00
C ALA A 391 5.69 9.43 15.70
N GLU A 392 4.46 9.43 15.18
CA GLU A 392 3.75 8.22 14.76
C GLU A 392 4.46 7.52 13.61
N GLU A 393 4.95 8.28 12.62
CA GLU A 393 5.71 7.72 11.50
C GLU A 393 7.04 7.11 11.99
N ALA A 394 7.74 7.82 12.89
CA ALA A 394 8.95 7.34 13.53
C ALA A 394 8.70 6.03 14.28
N CYS A 395 7.62 5.97 15.05
CA CYS A 395 7.20 4.82 15.84
C CYS A 395 6.90 3.60 14.96
N ALA A 396 6.15 3.80 13.87
CA ALA A 396 5.89 2.76 12.89
C ALA A 396 7.21 2.24 12.29
N LYS A 397 8.16 3.14 12.03
CA LYS A 397 9.46 2.80 11.43
C LYS A 397 10.44 2.12 12.37
N MET A 398 10.33 2.29 13.69
CA MET A 398 11.18 1.55 14.67
C MET A 398 11.12 0.03 14.43
N ASN A 399 9.95 -0.47 14.04
CA ASN A 399 9.71 -1.89 13.80
C ASN A 399 10.00 -2.33 12.35
N THR A 400 10.21 -1.38 11.44
CA THR A 400 10.57 -1.69 10.04
C THR A 400 12.09 -1.87 9.92
N GLY A 401 12.52 -2.86 9.13
CA GLY A 401 13.93 -3.31 9.07
C GLY A 401 14.99 -2.20 8.81
N ALA A 402 16.25 -2.55 9.05
CA ALA A 402 17.47 -1.70 9.11
C ALA A 402 17.80 -0.78 7.91
N ARG A 403 16.94 -0.67 6.88
CA ARG A 403 17.18 0.21 5.73
C ARG A 403 16.99 1.69 6.05
N TYR A 404 16.37 2.05 7.18
CA TYR A 404 16.09 3.43 7.54
C TYR A 404 17.12 4.00 8.51
N ARG A 405 17.67 5.18 8.19
CA ARG A 405 18.55 5.94 9.09
C ARG A 405 17.81 6.45 10.33
N TYR A 406 16.51 6.71 10.18
CA TYR A 406 15.62 7.23 11.21
C TYR A 406 14.50 6.24 11.54
N PRO A 407 14.01 6.20 12.79
CA PRO A 407 14.48 7.02 13.91
C PRO A 407 15.91 6.68 14.39
N ALA A 408 16.63 7.70 14.84
CA ALA A 408 18.02 7.62 15.28
C ALA A 408 18.09 7.77 16.80
N LYS A 409 18.91 6.95 17.48
CA LYS A 409 19.08 7.06 18.93
C LYS A 409 19.67 8.43 19.26
N TYR A 410 19.08 9.12 20.23
CA TYR A 410 19.57 10.41 20.71
C TYR A 410 20.33 10.22 22.02
N VAL A 411 21.51 10.85 22.08
CA VAL A 411 22.38 10.90 23.26
C VAL A 411 22.73 12.37 23.45
N GLY A 412 22.06 13.01 24.40
CA GLY A 412 22.17 14.43 24.69
C GLY A 412 21.35 14.76 25.94
N PRO A 413 21.09 16.05 26.22
CA PRO A 413 20.39 16.47 27.43
C PRO A 413 19.00 15.86 27.55
N GLU A 414 18.59 15.62 28.80
CA GLU A 414 17.30 15.00 29.11
C GLU A 414 16.12 15.94 28.81
N PHE A 415 14.95 15.33 28.60
CA PHE A 415 13.66 16.01 28.47
C PHE A 415 12.79 15.64 29.69
N ASP A 416 11.70 16.37 29.90
CA ASP A 416 10.82 16.18 31.06
C ASP A 416 10.26 14.75 31.17
N LEU A 417 10.01 14.12 30.02
CA LEU A 417 9.59 12.73 29.94
C LEU A 417 10.80 11.81 29.84
N LYS A 418 10.89 10.79 30.71
CA LYS A 418 12.04 9.87 30.76
C LYS A 418 12.32 9.15 29.44
N GLY A 419 13.61 9.05 29.10
CA GLY A 419 14.14 8.32 27.95
C GLY A 419 14.10 6.79 28.07
N PRO A 420 14.73 6.05 27.13
CA PRO A 420 15.66 6.54 26.12
C PRO A 420 14.97 7.25 24.95
N TYR A 421 15.73 8.13 24.28
CA TYR A 421 15.24 9.05 23.26
C TYR A 421 15.65 8.65 21.84
N PHE A 422 14.81 9.01 20.88
CA PHE A 422 15.07 8.88 19.46
C PHE A 422 14.66 10.16 18.73
N THR A 423 15.36 10.48 17.65
CA THR A 423 15.05 11.62 16.80
C THR A 423 14.50 11.17 15.46
N TYR A 424 13.61 11.97 14.90
CA TYR A 424 13.04 11.74 13.57
C TYR A 424 12.79 13.07 12.84
N PRO A 425 13.04 13.16 11.52
CA PRO A 425 12.80 14.40 10.75
C PRO A 425 11.37 14.90 10.83
N VAL A 426 11.20 16.22 10.97
CA VAL A 426 9.89 16.88 10.92
C VAL A 426 9.90 18.00 9.87
N PHE A 427 8.76 18.21 9.21
CA PHE A 427 8.58 19.23 8.17
C PHE A 427 7.30 20.00 8.45
N GLN A 428 7.28 21.30 8.14
CA GLN A 428 6.06 22.11 8.25
C GLN A 428 4.95 21.63 7.31
N ARG A 429 5.34 21.06 6.16
CA ARG A 429 4.41 20.51 5.16
C ARG A 429 4.91 19.16 4.67
N GLY A 430 4.05 18.15 4.77
CA GLY A 430 4.30 16.81 4.25
C GLY A 430 5.01 15.88 5.23
N VAL A 431 5.33 14.69 4.72
CA VAL A 431 5.90 13.56 5.48
C VAL A 431 7.33 13.30 5.00
N TYR A 432 8.22 12.83 5.88
CA TYR A 432 9.63 12.61 5.56
C TYR A 432 9.83 11.63 4.40
N GLY A 433 10.45 12.11 3.32
CA GLY A 433 11.01 11.29 2.25
C GLY A 433 12.50 11.01 2.49
N GLN A 434 12.95 9.78 2.26
CA GLN A 434 14.33 9.29 2.53
C GLN A 434 15.48 10.18 2.02
N ARG A 435 15.26 11.04 1.03
CA ARG A 435 16.32 11.82 0.37
C ARG A 435 16.68 13.11 1.10
N HIS A 436 15.77 13.73 1.85
CA HIS A 436 15.99 15.05 2.43
C HIS A 436 15.59 15.02 3.90
N VAL A 437 16.59 15.17 4.77
CA VAL A 437 16.41 14.96 6.22
C VAL A 437 15.99 16.25 6.93
N GLY A 438 16.04 17.42 6.27
CA GLY A 438 15.79 18.71 6.92
C GLY A 438 16.78 19.00 8.07
N LEU A 439 16.63 20.15 8.73
CA LEU A 439 17.44 20.52 9.91
C LEU A 439 16.76 20.11 11.22
N ASP A 440 15.43 20.07 11.21
CA ASP A 440 14.61 19.92 12.40
C ASP A 440 14.21 18.47 12.65
N ARG A 441 14.11 18.10 13.93
CA ARG A 441 13.81 16.75 14.39
C ARG A 441 12.78 16.81 15.50
N VAL A 442 11.78 15.94 15.46
CA VAL A 442 11.01 15.59 16.66
C VAL A 442 11.82 14.61 17.50
N VAL A 443 11.78 14.78 18.83
CA VAL A 443 12.32 13.82 19.79
C VAL A 443 11.17 13.00 20.35
N ILE A 444 11.32 11.68 20.30
CA ILE A 444 10.37 10.74 20.86
C ILE A 444 11.03 9.82 21.88
N ASN A 445 10.27 9.37 22.87
CA ASN A 445 10.71 8.28 23.75
C ASN A 445 10.28 6.91 23.18
N THR A 446 10.62 5.83 23.89
CA THR A 446 10.22 4.46 23.53
C THR A 446 8.72 4.20 23.58
N ASN A 447 7.93 5.04 24.25
CA ASN A 447 6.47 4.95 24.25
C ASN A 447 5.87 5.65 23.02
N CYS A 448 6.71 6.15 22.12
CA CYS A 448 6.33 6.95 20.97
C CYS A 448 5.62 8.26 21.34
N GLU A 449 5.93 8.81 22.51
CA GLU A 449 5.45 10.12 22.96
C GLU A 449 6.40 11.20 22.43
N VAL A 450 5.84 12.35 22.03
CA VAL A 450 6.64 13.53 21.70
C VAL A 450 7.16 14.09 23.01
N VAL A 451 8.48 14.16 23.16
CA VAL A 451 9.14 14.69 24.36
C VAL A 451 9.84 16.02 24.12
N GLY A 452 9.95 16.44 22.86
CA GLY A 452 10.52 17.73 22.48
C GLY A 452 10.87 17.80 20.99
N ALA A 453 11.57 18.87 20.61
CA ALA A 453 12.11 19.06 19.27
C ALA A 453 13.56 19.57 19.31
N LEU A 454 14.32 19.24 18.27
CA LEU A 454 15.70 19.68 18.07
C LEU A 454 15.84 20.33 16.69
N THR A 455 16.75 21.27 16.56
CA THR A 455 17.19 21.80 15.26
C THR A 455 18.70 21.72 15.12
N THR A 456 19.17 21.68 13.88
CA THR A 456 20.60 21.67 13.58
C THR A 456 21.04 23.09 13.21
N LEU A 457 21.91 23.67 14.04
CA LEU A 457 22.59 24.93 13.73
C LEU A 457 23.93 24.66 13.05
N ASN A 458 24.30 25.53 12.11
CA ASN A 458 25.62 25.52 11.47
C ASN A 458 26.47 26.60 12.15
N LYS A 459 27.53 26.19 12.87
CA LYS A 459 28.51 27.11 13.45
C LYS A 459 29.70 27.23 12.50
N VAL A 460 30.15 28.46 12.24
CA VAL A 460 31.39 28.72 11.50
C VAL A 460 32.57 28.42 12.44
N VAL A 461 33.50 27.59 12.00
CA VAL A 461 34.69 27.24 12.78
C VAL A 461 35.76 28.32 12.57
N ASP A 462 36.22 28.95 13.64
CA ASP A 462 37.29 29.97 13.66
C ASP A 462 37.03 31.23 12.81
N GLY A 463 35.76 31.54 12.53
CA GLY A 463 35.38 32.69 11.72
C GLY A 463 35.72 32.58 10.23
N ASP A 464 36.36 31.49 9.79
CA ASP A 464 36.69 31.24 8.38
C ASP A 464 35.66 30.29 7.74
N LEU A 465 34.87 30.82 6.80
CA LEU A 465 33.90 30.07 6.01
C LEU A 465 34.54 28.91 5.21
N LYS A 466 35.85 28.93 4.97
CA LYS A 466 36.58 27.87 4.27
C LYS A 466 36.76 26.60 5.08
N ASN A 467 36.71 26.68 6.41
CA ASN A 467 36.91 25.53 7.31
C ASN A 467 35.65 24.64 7.43
N GLY A 468 34.58 24.98 6.71
CA GLY A 468 33.32 24.25 6.73
C GLY A 468 32.46 24.60 7.95
N PHE A 469 31.25 24.05 7.97
CA PHE A 469 30.30 24.27 9.05
C PHE A 469 30.32 23.10 10.03
N GLN A 470 30.54 23.41 11.31
CA GLN A 470 30.28 22.44 12.36
C GLN A 470 28.78 22.41 12.64
N ARG A 471 28.17 21.24 12.47
CA ARG A 471 26.75 21.04 12.78
C ARG A 471 26.59 20.72 14.24
N ARG A 472 25.75 21.48 14.94
CA ARG A 472 25.36 21.21 16.32
C ARG A 472 23.86 21.03 16.41
N LEU A 473 23.41 19.99 17.10
CA LEU A 473 22.01 19.87 17.49
C LEU A 473 21.77 20.74 18.72
N VAL A 474 20.64 21.44 18.74
CA VAL A 474 20.18 22.26 19.88
C VAL A 474 18.70 22.02 20.09
N LYS A 475 18.23 22.16 21.32
CA LYS A 475 16.79 22.15 21.62
C LYS A 475 16.08 23.30 20.93
N CYS A 476 14.90 23.01 20.39
CA CYS A 476 13.98 24.05 19.95
C CYS A 476 13.34 24.72 21.17
N HIS A 477 12.97 25.99 21.03
CA HIS A 477 12.27 26.72 22.08
C HIS A 477 10.82 26.24 22.16
N ARG A 478 10.39 25.83 23.35
CA ARG A 478 9.01 25.43 23.61
C ARG A 478 8.19 26.69 23.88
N LEU A 479 7.18 26.94 23.05
CA LEU A 479 6.44 28.22 23.08
C LEU A 479 5.62 28.41 24.37
N ASP A 480 5.28 27.32 25.06
CA ASP A 480 4.56 27.37 26.34
C ASP A 480 5.47 27.81 27.52
N ASP A 481 6.80 27.79 27.35
CA ASP A 481 7.75 28.22 28.38
C ASP A 481 7.91 29.76 28.41
N GLY A 482 7.21 30.48 27.53
CA GLY A 482 7.18 31.94 27.48
C GLY A 482 7.94 32.54 26.29
N PRO A 483 8.28 33.85 26.34
CA PRO A 483 8.96 34.52 25.23
C PRO A 483 10.34 33.92 24.97
N LEU A 484 10.76 33.91 23.70
CA LEU A 484 12.08 33.43 23.30
C LEU A 484 13.17 34.30 23.95
N PRO A 485 14.09 33.72 24.75
CA PRO A 485 15.20 34.49 25.30
C PRO A 485 16.07 35.11 24.20
N ASP A 486 16.61 36.30 24.48
CA ASP A 486 17.60 36.90 23.58
C ASP A 486 18.78 35.94 23.40
N ASP A 487 19.25 35.79 22.15
CA ASP A 487 20.35 34.91 21.78
C ASP A 487 20.13 33.40 22.03
N PHE A 488 18.87 32.93 22.12
CA PHE A 488 18.57 31.49 22.35
C PHE A 488 19.21 30.54 21.33
N PHE A 489 19.29 30.94 20.05
CA PHE A 489 19.96 30.19 18.98
C PHE A 489 21.38 30.73 18.66
N GLY A 490 21.95 31.52 19.57
CA GLY A 490 23.26 32.13 19.46
C GLY A 490 24.42 31.17 19.65
N GLU A 491 25.62 31.74 19.76
CA GLU A 491 26.86 30.97 19.93
C GLU A 491 26.88 30.14 21.21
N ASN A 492 26.12 30.59 22.22
CA ASN A 492 26.01 30.01 23.56
C ASN A 492 24.75 29.19 23.77
N ALA A 493 23.97 28.89 22.72
CA ALA A 493 22.84 27.98 22.84
C ALA A 493 23.28 26.72 23.61
N MET A 494 22.40 26.06 24.36
CA MET A 494 22.70 24.77 24.96
C MET A 494 22.35 23.61 24.00
N PRO A 495 23.11 22.49 24.01
CA PRO A 495 22.80 21.30 23.21
C PRO A 495 21.41 20.70 23.49
#